data_AF-A0A326RN79-F1
#
_entry.id   AF-A0A326RN79-F1
#
_cell.length_a   1.000
_cell.length_b   1.000
_cell.length_c   1.000
_cell.angle_alpha   90.00
_cell.angle_beta   90.00
_cell.angle_gamma   90.00
#
_symmetry.space_group_name_H-M   'P 1'
#
loop_
_entity.id
_entity.type
_entity.pdbx_description
1 polymer ?
#
loop_
_entity_poly.entity_id
_entity_poly.type
_entity_poly.pdbx_seq_one_letter_code
_entity_poly.pdbx_strand_id
1 'polypeptide(L)'
;MARRFLNPAILIEVSGLLGRGKHHFKLGIGGTPHIATSLNFNAETSELEDKLVFSSLIPLRIGYRYQKPEGGFFFRVGYTPFSKFL
;
A
#
# COMPACT_ATOMS: atom_id res chain seq x y z
N MET A 1 -6.00 28.24 6.09
CA MET A 1 -5.06 27.51 6.99
C MET A 1 -5.36 26.03 6.88
N ALA A 2 -4.57 25.27 6.11
CA ALA A 2 -4.85 23.84 5.88
C ALA A 2 -4.54 23.02 7.16
N ARG A 3 -5.57 22.43 7.75
CA ARG A 3 -5.43 21.59 8.96
C ARG A 3 -4.71 20.30 8.54
N ARG A 4 -3.47 20.13 8.99
CA ARG A 4 -2.64 18.97 8.63
C ARG A 4 -3.13 17.75 9.43
N PHE A 5 -3.99 16.95 8.83
CA PHE A 5 -4.44 15.70 9.43
C PHE A 5 -3.34 14.64 9.32
N LEU A 6 -3.16 13.87 10.41
CA LEU A 6 -2.29 12.70 10.40
C LEU A 6 -2.91 11.64 9.48
N ASN A 7 -2.20 11.21 8.44
CA ASN A 7 -2.63 10.17 7.52
C ASN A 7 -1.73 8.93 7.65
N PRO A 8 -1.96 8.07 8.66
CA PRO A 8 -1.13 6.89 8.87
C PRO A 8 -1.40 5.85 7.77
N ALA A 9 -0.43 5.66 6.89
CA ALA A 9 -0.47 4.62 5.86
C ALA A 9 0.07 3.30 6.43
N ILE A 10 -0.80 2.49 7.02
CA ILE A 10 -0.45 1.18 7.58
C ILE A 10 -0.65 0.12 6.50
N LEU A 11 0.43 -0.53 6.06
CA LEU A 11 0.34 -1.63 5.11
C LEU A 11 0.06 -2.95 5.84
N ILE A 12 -1.07 -3.57 5.52
CA ILE A 12 -1.37 -4.96 5.91
C ILE A 12 -1.20 -5.81 4.65
N GLU A 13 -0.26 -6.77 4.65
CA GLU A 13 0.07 -7.60 3.49
C GLU A 13 0.15 -9.08 3.89
N VAL A 14 -0.46 -9.95 3.08
CA VAL A 14 -0.21 -11.39 3.10
C VAL A 14 0.78 -11.69 1.98
N SER A 15 1.87 -12.38 2.31
CA SER A 15 2.92 -12.71 1.32
C SER A 15 3.31 -14.19 1.34
N GLY A 16 3.35 -14.79 0.15
CA GLY A 16 3.87 -16.12 -0.11
C GLY A 16 5.31 -16.11 -0.60
N LEU A 17 6.04 -17.17 -0.22
CA LEU A 17 7.40 -17.45 -0.67
C LEU A 17 7.39 -18.77 -1.44
N LEU A 18 7.81 -18.74 -2.70
CA LEU A 18 7.92 -19.93 -3.55
C LEU A 18 9.38 -20.12 -3.97
N GLY A 19 9.96 -21.28 -3.66
CA GLY A 19 11.33 -21.60 -4.03
C GLY A 19 11.93 -22.69 -3.15
N ARG A 20 13.08 -23.23 -3.55
CA ARG A 20 13.83 -24.23 -2.77
C ARG A 20 15.23 -23.70 -2.44
N GLY A 21 15.70 -24.04 -1.25
CA GLY A 21 17.05 -23.67 -0.80
C GLY A 21 17.17 -22.18 -0.49
N LYS A 22 18.04 -21.48 -1.24
CA LYS A 22 18.41 -20.09 -0.94
C LYS A 22 17.56 -19.04 -1.69
N HIS A 23 16.91 -19.45 -2.77
CA HIS A 23 16.31 -18.57 -3.75
C HIS A 23 14.79 -18.69 -3.70
N HIS A 24 14.11 -17.57 -3.45
CA HIS A 24 12.67 -17.55 -3.30
C HIS A 24 12.05 -16.42 -4.12
N PHE A 25 11.08 -16.77 -4.95
CA PHE A 25 10.13 -15.83 -5.49
C PHE A 25 9.16 -15.39 -4.38
N LYS A 26 8.80 -14.10 -4.39
CA LYS A 26 7.87 -13.49 -3.45
C LYS A 26 6.66 -12.96 -4.19
N LEU A 27 5.48 -13.35 -3.73
CA LEU A 27 4.22 -12.75 -4.15
C LEU A 27 3.50 -12.25 -2.90
N GLY A 28 2.97 -11.04 -2.93
CA GLY A 28 2.21 -10.47 -1.83
C GLY A 28 1.04 -9.65 -2.32
N ILE A 29 -0.02 -9.62 -1.53
CA ILE A 29 -1.18 -8.75 -1.74
C ILE A 29 -1.56 -8.13 -0.41
N GLY A 30 -1.94 -6.87 -0.42
CA GLY A 30 -2.27 -6.16 0.80
C GLY A 30 -3.29 -5.06 0.61
N GLY A 31 -3.50 -4.33 1.70
CA GLY A 31 -4.31 -3.13 1.77
C GLY A 31 -3.60 -2.06 2.58
N THR A 32 -3.71 -0.81 2.14
CA THR A 32 -3.25 0.36 2.91
C THR A 32 -4.40 1.33 3.06
N PRO A 33 -5.17 1.26 4.17
CA PRO A 33 -6.18 2.27 4.46
C PRO A 33 -5.52 3.63 4.63
N HIS A 34 -6.15 4.66 4.10
CA HIS A 34 -5.73 6.04 4.26
C HIS A 34 -6.93 6.98 4.21
N ILE A 35 -6.77 8.15 4.80
CA ILE A 35 -7.74 9.23 4.70
C ILE A 35 -7.34 10.11 3.52
N ALA A 36 -8.26 10.32 2.58
CA ALA A 36 -8.08 11.20 1.43
C ALA A 36 -9.02 12.40 1.54
N THR A 37 -8.61 13.51 0.95
CA THR A 37 -9.50 14.67 0.75
C THR A 37 -10.03 14.62 -0.68
N SER A 38 -11.35 14.70 -0.83
CA SER A 38 -12.02 14.88 -2.13
C SER A 38 -12.73 16.22 -2.15
N LEU A 39 -12.63 16.94 -3.26
CA LEU A 39 -13.43 18.15 -3.50
C LEU A 39 -14.83 17.74 -3.93
N ASN A 40 -15.85 18.16 -3.18
CA ASN A 40 -17.24 18.05 -3.60
C ASN A 40 -17.79 19.44 -3.92
N PHE A 41 -18.54 19.53 -5.02
CA PHE A 41 -19.25 20.74 -5.38
C PHE A 41 -20.66 20.70 -4.77
N ASN A 42 -20.97 21.68 -3.93
CA ASN A 42 -22.30 21.83 -3.37
C ASN A 42 -23.12 22.75 -4.29
N ALA A 43 -24.13 22.20 -4.97
CA ALA A 43 -24.94 22.94 -5.93
C ALA A 43 -25.86 23.99 -5.27
N GLU A 44 -26.17 23.84 -3.98
CA GLU A 44 -27.06 24.75 -3.25
C GLU A 44 -26.33 26.01 -2.77
N THR A 45 -25.05 25.89 -2.40
CA THR A 45 -24.22 27.01 -1.94
C THR A 45 -23.26 27.52 -3.03
N SER A 46 -23.12 26.78 -4.15
CA SER A 46 -22.13 27.04 -5.20
C SER A 46 -20.68 27.06 -4.69
N GLU A 47 -20.41 26.41 -3.56
CA GLU A 47 -19.09 26.35 -2.92
C GLU A 47 -18.43 24.97 -3.10
N LEU A 48 -17.09 24.98 -3.12
CA LEU A 48 -16.29 23.76 -3.08
C LEU A 48 -15.99 23.41 -1.62
N GLU A 49 -16.46 22.24 -1.20
CA GLU A 49 -16.22 21.73 0.15
C GLU A 49 -15.20 20.59 0.14
N ASP A 50 -14.22 20.68 1.04
CA ASP A 50 -13.29 19.58 1.32
C ASP A 50 -14.00 18.49 2.12
N LYS A 51 -14.22 17.32 1.50
CA LYS A 51 -14.76 16.15 2.19
C LYS A 51 -13.64 15.16 2.48
N LEU A 52 -13.56 14.71 3.74
CA LEU A 52 -12.71 13.58 4.12
C LEU A 52 -13.39 12.27 3.69
N VAL A 53 -12.66 11.45 2.93
CA VAL A 53 -13.13 10.16 2.42
C VAL A 53 -12.15 9.08 2.84
N PHE A 54 -12.69 7.95 3.27
CA PHE A 54 -11.90 6.75 3.56
C PHE A 54 -11.57 6.05 2.24
N SER A 55 -10.30 5.84 1.96
CA SER A 55 -9.84 5.15 0.75
C SER A 55 -8.80 4.09 1.09
N SER A 56 -8.53 3.19 0.15
CA SER A 56 -7.56 2.12 0.32
C SER A 56 -6.74 1.93 -0.95
N LEU A 57 -5.44 1.69 -0.78
CA LEU A 57 -4.56 1.23 -1.85
C LEU A 57 -4.42 -0.28 -1.76
N ILE A 58 -4.48 -0.95 -2.91
CA ILE A 58 -4.21 -2.39 -3.01
C ILE A 58 -2.82 -2.56 -3.63
N PRO A 59 -1.78 -2.79 -2.82
CA PRO A 59 -0.50 -3.26 -3.32
C PRO A 59 -0.58 -4.71 -3.78
N LEU A 60 -0.09 -4.94 -4.99
CA LEU A 60 0.38 -6.26 -5.40
C LEU A 60 1.90 -6.19 -5.36
N ARG A 61 2.56 -7.16 -4.73
CA ARG A 61 4.02 -7.21 -4.64
C ARG A 61 4.55 -8.44 -5.32
N ILE A 62 5.48 -8.24 -6.24
CA ILE A 62 6.22 -9.29 -6.91
C ILE A 62 7.70 -9.06 -6.63
N GLY A 63 8.44 -10.11 -6.29
CA GLY A 63 9.86 -9.94 -6.05
C GLY A 63 10.64 -11.21 -5.89
N TYR A 64 11.89 -11.03 -5.54
CA TYR A 64 12.85 -12.08 -5.34
C TYR A 64 13.54 -11.89 -3.99
N ARG A 65 13.81 -12.99 -3.31
CA ARG A 65 14.52 -13.03 -2.03
C ARG A 65 15.61 -14.10 -2.11
N TYR A 66 16.82 -13.66 -1.80
CA TYR A 66 17.91 -14.56 -1.47
C TYR A 66 18.06 -14.63 0.05
N GLN A 67 18.06 -15.84 0.62
CA GLN A 67 18.24 -16.08 2.05
C GLN A 67 19.22 -17.25 2.24
N LYS A 68 20.26 -17.07 3.06
CA LYS A 68 21.19 -18.16 3.37
C LYS A 68 20.45 -19.30 4.13
N PRO A 69 20.82 -20.57 3.92
CA PRO A 69 20.16 -21.70 4.61
C PRO A 69 20.40 -21.67 6.11
N GLU A 70 21.57 -21.19 6.52
CA GLU A 70 21.98 -21.02 7.93
C GLU A 70 21.21 -19.88 8.64
N GLY A 71 20.34 -19.16 7.91
CA GLY A 71 19.65 -17.99 8.41
C GLY A 71 20.53 -16.72 8.39
N GLY A 72 20.11 -15.72 9.16
CA GLY A 72 20.77 -14.42 9.23
C GLY A 72 20.43 -13.50 8.05
N PHE A 73 21.46 -13.03 7.35
CA PHE A 73 21.33 -12.01 6.32
C PHE A 73 20.49 -12.51 5.12
N PHE A 74 19.57 -11.67 4.64
CA PHE A 74 18.84 -11.90 3.40
C PHE A 74 18.75 -10.64 2.55
N PHE A 75 18.78 -10.82 1.22
CA PHE A 75 18.52 -9.76 0.25
C PHE A 75 17.11 -9.93 -0.31
N ARG A 76 16.43 -8.81 -0.55
CA ARG A 76 15.16 -8.78 -1.28
C ARG A 76 15.19 -7.64 -2.28
N VAL A 77 14.73 -7.92 -3.49
CA VAL A 77 14.32 -6.92 -4.46
C VAL A 77 12.87 -7.19 -4.84
N GLY A 78 12.09 -6.15 -5.07
CA GLY A 78 10.69 -6.34 -5.45
C GLY A 78 10.08 -5.08 -6.02
N TYR A 79 9.07 -5.28 -6.84
CA TYR A 79 8.23 -4.26 -7.42
C TYR A 79 6.86 -4.34 -6.77
N THR A 80 6.31 -3.19 -6.38
CA THR A 80 4.97 -3.10 -5.79
C THR A 80 4.15 -2.11 -6.62
N PRO A 81 3.43 -2.56 -7.65
CA PRO A 81 2.38 -1.73 -8.25
C PRO A 81 1.27 -1.48 -7.23
N PHE A 82 0.71 -0.27 -7.27
CA PHE A 82 -0.43 0.12 -6.45
C PHE A 82 -1.56 0.56 -7.36
N SER A 83 -2.77 0.11 -7.08
CA SER A 83 -3.98 0.67 -7.65
C SER A 83 -4.81 1.34 -6.55
N LYS A 84 -5.44 2.47 -6.91
CA LYS A 84 -6.36 3.19 -6.05
C LYS A 84 -7.78 2.79 -6.44
N PHE A 85 -8.53 2.22 -5.50
CA PHE A 85 -9.98 2.12 -5.63
C PHE A 85 -10.60 3.32 -4.92
N LEU A 86 -11.44 4.06 -5.67
CA LEU A 86 -12.16 5.25 -5.20
C LEU A 86 -13.51 4.84 -4.62
#